data_AF-Q31AS2-F1
#
_entry.id   AF-Q31AS2-F1
#
_cell.length_a   1.000
_cell.length_b   1.000
_cell.length_c   1.000
_cell.angle_alpha   90.00
_cell.angle_beta   90.00
_cell.angle_gamma   90.00
#
_symmetry.space_group_name_H-M   'P 1'
#
loop_
_entity.id
_entity.type
_entity.pdbx_description
1 polymer ?
#
loop_
_entity_poly.entity_id
_entity_poly.type
_entity_poly.pdbx_seq_one_letter_code
_entity_poly.pdbx_strand_id
1 'polypeptide(L)'
;MLQNRLSFHQSSVSLEIKGLPDYSNNENKGQISIISDWKLNIIDKPLIEGKIEHLVQIMDAFYIYSNLLITNEIPLYESRLIDIKADSLHIHNIVLKSSKPDVNPLIIKIGNSLLSDIINCFDQLNESSKVRIKKSIDFNNIPKKVRFGLYNKVNFLKMFLPPFFSICSLVLFSFTLIYFYSPPENKEKNELINLK
;
A
#
# COMPACT_ATOMS: atom_id res chain seq x y z
N MET A 1 32.54 2.10 -8.06
CA MET A 1 31.64 1.67 -6.96
C MET A 1 30.35 1.17 -7.58
N LEU A 2 29.83 0.02 -7.14
CA LEU A 2 28.60 -0.54 -7.69
C LEU A 2 27.40 0.24 -7.10
N GLN A 3 26.68 0.96 -7.95
CA GLN A 3 25.47 1.68 -7.56
C GLN A 3 24.31 0.69 -7.48
N ASN A 4 23.60 0.70 -6.36
CA ASN A 4 22.41 -0.11 -6.18
C ASN A 4 21.21 0.60 -6.77
N ARG A 5 20.31 -0.18 -7.38
CA ARG A 5 19.03 0.27 -7.90
C ARG A 5 17.94 -0.58 -7.28
N LEU A 6 16.91 0.08 -6.77
CA LEU A 6 15.75 -0.59 -6.21
C LEU A 6 14.48 0.08 -6.73
N SER A 7 13.52 -0.73 -7.15
CA SER A 7 12.27 -0.26 -7.77
C SER A 7 11.07 -0.82 -7.04
N PHE A 8 10.12 0.06 -6.75
CA PHE A 8 8.82 -0.24 -6.18
C PHE A 8 7.77 -0.04 -7.25
N HIS A 9 6.85 -0.98 -7.37
CA HIS A 9 5.86 -0.99 -8.45
C HIS A 9 4.47 -1.13 -7.87
N GLN A 10 3.53 -0.41 -8.43
CA GLN A 10 2.12 -0.53 -8.12
C GLN A 10 1.32 -0.17 -9.36
N SER A 11 0.67 -1.16 -9.98
CA SER A 11 -0.21 -1.03 -11.16
C SER A 11 0.31 -0.05 -12.23
N SER A 12 -0.04 1.24 -12.13
CA SER A 12 0.31 2.27 -13.12
C SER A 12 1.46 3.21 -12.71
N VAL A 13 2.15 2.90 -11.61
CA VAL A 13 3.17 3.75 -11.01
C VAL A 13 4.39 2.92 -10.64
N SER A 14 5.58 3.46 -10.89
CA SER A 14 6.83 2.87 -10.43
C SER A 14 7.74 3.93 -9.83
N LEU A 15 8.26 3.66 -8.63
CA LEU A 15 9.25 4.48 -7.96
C LEU A 15 10.60 3.78 -7.97
N GLU A 16 11.60 4.41 -8.57
CA GLU A 16 12.96 3.92 -8.62
C GLU A 16 13.86 4.76 -7.73
N ILE A 17 14.64 4.11 -6.88
CA ILE A 17 15.69 4.70 -6.04
C ILE A 17 17.04 4.15 -6.46
N LYS A 18 18.01 5.03 -6.67
CA LYS A 18 19.41 4.67 -6.89
C LYS A 18 20.29 5.27 -5.81
N GLY A 19 21.30 4.52 -5.40
CA GLY A 19 22.24 5.03 -4.44
C GLY A 19 23.32 4.05 -4.03
N LEU A 20 23.97 4.37 -2.94
CA LEU A 20 25.12 3.67 -2.40
C LEU A 20 24.84 3.24 -0.94
N PRO A 21 25.42 2.10 -0.51
CA PRO A 21 25.49 1.78 0.91
C PRO A 21 26.47 2.73 1.62
N ASP A 22 26.20 3.03 2.88
CA ASP A 22 27.11 3.75 3.73
C ASP A 22 28.11 2.80 4.39
N TYR A 23 29.25 2.57 3.72
CA TYR A 23 30.30 1.70 4.22
C TYR A 23 30.96 2.20 5.52
N SER A 24 30.85 3.50 5.82
CA SER A 24 31.39 4.06 7.07
C SER A 24 30.62 3.54 8.30
N ASN A 25 29.36 3.16 8.11
CA ASN A 25 28.48 2.57 9.11
C ASN A 25 28.36 1.05 9.00
N ASN A 26 29.34 0.39 8.37
CA ASN A 26 29.41 -1.07 8.22
C ASN A 26 28.18 -1.69 7.50
N GLU A 27 27.57 -0.93 6.59
CA GLU A 27 26.36 -1.37 5.90
C GLU A 27 26.62 -2.42 4.81
N ASN A 28 25.61 -3.27 4.60
CA ASN A 28 25.67 -4.33 3.61
C ASN A 28 25.68 -3.76 2.18
N LYS A 29 26.41 -4.43 1.27
CA LYS A 29 26.52 -4.07 -0.15
C LYS A 29 25.19 -3.91 -0.88
N GLY A 30 24.09 -4.49 -0.39
CA GLY A 30 22.75 -4.41 -1.00
C GLY A 30 21.83 -3.33 -0.41
N GLN A 31 22.30 -2.53 0.55
CA GLN A 31 21.55 -1.43 1.15
C GLN A 31 21.79 -0.12 0.39
N ILE A 32 20.81 0.78 0.40
CA ILE A 32 20.92 2.15 -0.08
C ILE A 32 20.67 3.07 1.11
N SER A 33 21.70 3.75 1.59
CA SER A 33 21.58 4.76 2.64
C SER A 33 21.99 6.14 2.17
N ILE A 34 22.79 6.21 1.11
CA ILE A 34 23.11 7.45 0.39
C ILE A 34 22.36 7.41 -0.93
N ILE A 35 21.19 8.06 -0.97
CA ILE A 35 20.37 8.14 -2.18
C ILE A 35 20.99 9.17 -3.11
N SER A 36 21.33 8.74 -4.32
CA SER A 36 21.88 9.60 -5.37
C SER A 36 20.78 10.19 -6.23
N ASP A 37 19.87 9.33 -6.70
CA ASP A 37 18.78 9.70 -7.61
C ASP A 37 17.50 8.97 -7.24
N TRP A 38 16.37 9.58 -7.59
CA TRP A 38 15.07 8.94 -7.54
C TRP A 38 14.24 9.35 -8.76
N LYS A 39 13.34 8.47 -9.17
CA LYS A 39 12.44 8.69 -10.31
C LYS A 39 11.07 8.11 -10.00
N LEU A 40 10.03 8.93 -10.08
CA LEU A 40 8.64 8.50 -10.02
C LEU A 40 8.06 8.55 -11.44
N ASN A 41 7.81 7.37 -11.98
CA ASN A 41 7.19 7.20 -13.28
C ASN A 41 5.71 6.85 -13.09
N ILE A 42 4.84 7.58 -13.77
CA ILE A 42 3.39 7.39 -13.76
C ILE A 42 2.98 7.23 -15.22
N ILE A 43 2.19 6.19 -15.55
CA ILE A 43 1.76 5.93 -16.92
C ILE A 43 1.07 7.17 -17.52
N ASP A 44 1.46 7.51 -18.76
CA ASP A 44 0.96 8.65 -19.53
C ASP A 44 1.10 10.00 -18.81
N LYS A 45 2.08 10.13 -17.92
CA LYS A 45 2.44 11.38 -17.27
C LYS A 45 3.94 11.64 -17.40
N PRO A 46 4.37 12.90 -17.29
CA PRO A 46 5.78 13.25 -17.28
C PRO A 46 6.52 12.57 -16.12
N LEU A 47 7.77 12.19 -16.36
CA LEU A 47 8.66 11.67 -15.34
C LEU A 47 8.90 12.73 -14.26
N ILE A 48 8.73 12.35 -13.00
CA ILE A 48 9.04 13.22 -11.86
C ILE A 48 10.35 12.75 -11.24
N GLU A 49 11.33 13.65 -11.14
CA GLU A 49 12.63 13.39 -10.53
C GLU A 49 13.19 14.67 -9.90
N GLY A 50 14.20 14.54 -9.05
CA GLY A 50 14.81 15.69 -8.39
C GLY A 50 15.84 15.29 -7.35
N LYS A 51 16.17 16.23 -6.46
CA LYS A 51 17.06 15.93 -5.33
C LYS A 51 16.33 15.11 -4.27
N ILE A 52 17.09 14.46 -3.38
CA ILE A 52 16.53 13.67 -2.27
C ILE A 52 15.64 14.51 -1.35
N GLU A 53 15.96 15.79 -1.12
CA GLU A 53 15.12 16.67 -0.30
C GLU A 53 13.76 16.91 -0.94
N HIS A 54 13.66 16.81 -2.27
CA HIS A 54 12.39 16.94 -2.98
C HIS A 54 11.55 15.66 -2.86
N LEU A 55 12.17 14.48 -2.86
CA LEU A 55 11.46 13.21 -2.66
C LEU A 55 10.70 13.22 -1.33
N VAL A 56 11.38 13.60 -0.25
CA VAL A 56 10.80 13.66 1.09
C VAL A 56 9.62 14.65 1.13
N GLN A 57 9.79 15.86 0.59
CA GLN A 57 8.72 16.86 0.53
C GLN A 57 7.52 16.40 -0.32
N ILE A 58 7.76 15.71 -1.43
CA ILE A 58 6.70 15.14 -2.26
C ILE A 58 5.96 14.05 -1.49
N MET A 59 6.68 13.11 -0.87
CA MET A 59 6.05 12.08 -0.05
C MET A 59 5.16 12.70 1.05
N ASP A 60 5.68 13.68 1.78
CA ASP A 60 4.93 14.40 2.82
C ASP A 60 3.67 15.06 2.28
N ALA A 61 3.77 15.74 1.14
CA ALA A 61 2.62 16.38 0.50
C ALA A 61 1.51 15.38 0.15
N PHE A 62 1.87 14.24 -0.43
CA PHE A 62 0.91 13.18 -0.76
C PHE A 62 0.28 12.56 0.48
N TYR A 63 1.06 12.32 1.54
CA TYR A 63 0.52 11.79 2.79
C TYR A 63 -0.43 12.77 3.48
N ILE A 64 -0.05 14.04 3.61
CA ILE A 64 -0.89 15.08 4.21
C ILE A 64 -2.17 15.24 3.39
N TYR A 65 -2.05 15.34 2.06
CA TYR A 65 -3.20 15.45 1.17
C TYR A 65 -4.15 14.25 1.28
N SER A 66 -3.61 13.03 1.36
CA SER A 66 -4.43 11.82 1.55
C SER A 66 -5.19 11.82 2.88
N ASN A 67 -4.59 12.37 3.94
CA ASN A 67 -5.24 12.50 5.23
C ASN A 67 -6.37 13.53 5.19
N LEU A 68 -6.15 14.69 4.52
CA LEU A 68 -7.18 15.71 4.31
C LEU A 68 -8.40 15.17 3.54
N LEU A 69 -8.16 14.30 2.55
CA LEU A 69 -9.24 13.62 1.82
C LEU A 69 -10.11 12.74 2.73
N ILE A 70 -9.51 12.10 3.75
CA ILE A 70 -10.24 11.24 4.69
C ILE A 70 -11.02 12.08 5.70
N THR A 71 -10.47 13.20 6.16
CA THR A 71 -11.11 14.07 7.16
C THR A 71 -12.24 14.95 6.58
N ASN A 72 -12.54 14.79 5.29
CA ASN A 72 -13.68 15.40 4.59
C ASN A 72 -13.70 16.93 4.60
N GLU A 73 -12.52 17.55 4.75
CA GLU A 73 -12.30 18.97 4.49
C GLU A 73 -12.02 19.17 2.99
N ILE A 74 -12.20 20.39 2.46
CA ILE A 74 -11.82 20.71 1.07
C ILE A 74 -10.32 20.47 0.94
N PRO A 75 -9.87 19.39 0.27
CA PRO A 75 -8.49 18.94 0.39
C PRO A 75 -7.62 19.86 -0.45
N LEU A 76 -6.87 20.72 0.23
CA LEU A 76 -5.91 21.64 -0.34
C LEU A 76 -4.60 21.50 0.42
N TYR A 77 -3.54 21.17 -0.31
CA TYR A 77 -2.18 21.22 0.18
C TYR A 77 -1.41 22.21 -0.70
N GLU A 78 -0.75 23.18 -0.06
CA GLU A 78 0.10 24.15 -0.75
C GLU A 78 1.47 24.20 -0.10
N SER A 79 2.50 24.25 -0.94
CA SER A 79 3.87 24.40 -0.48
C SER A 79 4.72 25.14 -1.50
N ARG A 80 6.01 25.32 -1.19
CA ARG A 80 6.96 25.94 -2.11
C ARG A 80 7.24 25.09 -3.35
N LEU A 81 7.20 23.76 -3.24
CA LEU A 81 7.59 22.83 -4.31
C LEU A 81 6.41 22.09 -4.96
N ILE A 82 5.35 21.84 -4.21
CA ILE A 82 4.21 21.05 -4.68
C ILE A 82 2.92 21.58 -4.06
N ASP A 83 1.91 21.79 -4.91
CA ASP A 83 0.54 21.97 -4.48
C ASP A 83 -0.30 20.80 -4.97
N ILE A 84 -1.25 20.37 -4.15
CA ILE A 84 -2.20 19.32 -4.49
C ILE A 84 -3.59 19.80 -4.11
N LYS A 85 -4.49 19.86 -5.08
CA LYS A 85 -5.89 20.28 -4.87
C LYS A 85 -6.86 19.34 -5.56
N ALA A 86 -8.04 19.16 -4.98
CA ALA A 86 -9.13 18.49 -5.69
C ALA A 86 -9.68 19.42 -6.79
N ASP A 87 -9.67 18.95 -8.04
CA ASP A 87 -10.33 19.62 -9.19
C ASP A 87 -11.79 19.14 -9.29
N SER A 88 -12.02 17.87 -9.00
CA SER A 88 -13.35 17.25 -8.87
C SER A 88 -13.31 16.09 -7.89
N LEU A 89 -14.43 15.41 -7.66
CA LEU A 89 -14.56 14.29 -6.71
C LEU A 89 -13.60 13.11 -7.00
N HIS A 90 -13.11 12.99 -8.25
CA HIS A 90 -12.24 11.91 -8.69
C HIS A 90 -10.94 12.38 -9.35
N ILE A 91 -10.71 13.69 -9.45
CA ILE A 91 -9.54 14.25 -10.15
C ILE A 91 -8.82 15.20 -9.21
N HIS A 92 -7.53 14.95 -9.02
CA HIS A 92 -6.61 15.77 -8.25
C HIS A 92 -5.64 16.46 -9.19
N ASN A 93 -5.47 17.76 -8.98
CA ASN A 93 -4.52 18.56 -9.72
C ASN A 93 -3.26 18.75 -8.89
N ILE A 94 -2.13 18.26 -9.40
CA ILE A 94 -0.81 18.39 -8.79
C ILE A 94 -0.04 19.45 -9.57
N VAL A 95 0.44 20.47 -8.86
CA VAL A 95 1.25 21.54 -9.43
C VAL A 95 2.65 21.44 -8.83
N LEU A 96 3.62 21.02 -9.63
CA LEU A 96 5.03 20.96 -9.26
C LEU A 96 5.70 22.28 -9.63
N LYS A 97 6.19 23.00 -8.61
CA LYS A 97 6.86 24.29 -8.75
C LYS A 97 8.37 24.08 -8.86
N SER A 98 8.97 24.71 -9.85
CA SER A 98 10.44 24.73 -9.98
C SER A 98 11.06 25.63 -8.92
N SER A 99 12.23 25.25 -8.42
CA SER A 99 13.06 26.11 -7.57
C SER A 99 13.88 27.14 -8.36
N LYS A 100 13.94 27.00 -9.69
CA LYS A 100 14.62 27.95 -10.59
C LYS A 100 13.66 29.05 -11.05
N PRO A 101 14.12 30.31 -11.15
CA PRO A 101 13.35 31.39 -11.74
C PRO A 101 13.01 31.08 -13.21
N ASP A 102 11.88 31.60 -13.68
CA ASP A 102 11.43 31.55 -15.08
C ASP A 102 11.14 30.14 -15.65
N VAL A 103 10.95 29.13 -14.79
CA VAL A 103 10.50 27.80 -15.21
C VAL A 103 9.03 27.65 -14.89
N ASN A 104 8.21 27.41 -15.92
CA ASN A 104 6.78 27.18 -15.77
C ASN A 104 6.51 25.95 -14.89
N PRO A 105 5.52 26.02 -13.99
CA PRO A 105 5.16 24.90 -13.13
C PRO A 105 4.60 23.74 -13.97
N LEU A 106 4.92 22.51 -13.55
CA LEU A 106 4.41 21.31 -14.20
C LEU A 106 3.08 20.92 -13.57
N ILE A 107 2.04 20.86 -14.39
CA ILE A 107 0.67 20.55 -13.95
C ILE A 107 0.33 19.12 -14.39
N ILE A 108 -0.04 18.28 -13.42
CA ILE A 108 -0.36 16.87 -13.61
C ILE A 108 -1.74 16.61 -13.00
N LYS A 109 -2.67 16.13 -13.82
CA LYS A 109 -3.97 15.64 -13.33
C LYS A 109 -3.90 14.13 -13.09
N ILE A 110 -4.30 13.70 -11.90
CA ILE A 110 -4.36 12.28 -11.53
C ILE A 110 -5.74 11.92 -10.97
N GLY A 111 -6.15 10.66 -11.15
CA GLY A 111 -7.37 10.12 -10.54
C GLY A 111 -7.11 9.49 -9.16
N ASN A 112 -8.19 9.10 -8.47
CA ASN A 112 -8.12 8.43 -7.16
C ASN A 112 -7.27 7.14 -7.20
N SER A 113 -7.35 6.36 -8.30
CA SER A 113 -6.56 5.15 -8.48
C SER A 113 -5.06 5.45 -8.54
N LEU A 114 -4.66 6.42 -9.35
CA LEU A 114 -3.28 6.86 -9.46
C LEU A 114 -2.76 7.45 -8.15
N LEU A 115 -3.59 8.21 -7.43
CA LEU A 115 -3.23 8.72 -6.10
C LEU A 115 -2.91 7.57 -5.14
N SER A 116 -3.76 6.55 -5.09
CA SER A 116 -3.53 5.36 -4.27
C SER A 116 -2.27 4.60 -4.71
N ASP A 117 -2.05 4.44 -6.02
CA ASP A 117 -0.87 3.76 -6.54
C ASP A 117 0.43 4.48 -6.14
N ILE A 118 0.45 5.83 -6.20
CA ILE A 118 1.59 6.66 -5.77
C ILE A 118 1.86 6.46 -4.27
N ILE A 119 0.83 6.58 -3.43
CA ILE A 119 0.96 6.42 -1.97
C ILE A 119 1.48 5.02 -1.63
N ASN A 120 0.97 3.99 -2.31
CA ASN A 120 1.43 2.62 -2.12
C ASN A 120 2.92 2.45 -2.48
N CYS A 121 3.41 3.06 -3.55
CA CYS A 121 4.84 3.07 -3.86
C CYS A 121 5.68 3.74 -2.76
N PHE A 122 5.19 4.86 -2.19
CA PHE A 122 5.85 5.54 -1.07
C PHE A 122 5.83 4.70 0.21
N ASP A 123 4.75 3.98 0.47
CA ASP A 123 4.65 3.06 1.60
C ASP A 123 5.63 1.89 1.47
N GLN A 124 5.73 1.28 0.28
CA GLN A 124 6.71 0.23 0.01
C GLN A 124 8.15 0.72 0.24
N LEU A 125 8.45 1.96 -0.17
CA LEU A 125 9.74 2.59 0.10
C LEU A 125 10.00 2.75 1.60
N ASN A 126 9.01 3.28 2.33
CA ASN A 126 9.10 3.52 3.77
C ASN A 126 9.20 2.23 4.60
N GLU A 127 8.66 1.12 4.11
CA GLU A 127 8.72 -0.20 4.75
C GLU A 127 9.97 -1.01 4.36
N SER A 128 10.65 -0.63 3.28
CA SER A 128 11.83 -1.34 2.80
C SER A 128 13.02 -1.18 3.73
N SER A 129 13.48 -2.28 4.31
CA SER A 129 14.74 -2.31 5.07
C SER A 129 15.98 -2.07 4.21
N LYS A 130 15.85 -2.17 2.88
CA LYS A 130 16.95 -1.99 1.91
C LYS A 130 17.24 -0.52 1.59
N VAL A 131 16.34 0.40 1.91
CA VAL A 131 16.54 1.83 1.66
C VAL A 131 16.34 2.61 2.95
N ARG A 132 17.35 3.38 3.39
CA ARG A 132 17.21 4.29 4.54
C ARG A 132 16.96 5.71 4.06
N ILE A 133 15.80 6.25 4.42
CA ILE A 133 15.46 7.66 4.21
C ILE A 133 15.38 8.33 5.58
N LYS A 134 16.08 9.46 5.72
CA LYS A 134 15.93 10.32 6.90
C LYS A 134 14.56 10.98 6.81
N LYS A 135 13.61 10.50 7.61
CA LYS A 135 12.25 11.05 7.66
C LYS A 135 12.31 12.50 8.11
N SER A 136 11.62 13.38 7.38
CA SER A 136 11.24 14.70 7.85
C SER A 136 10.34 14.56 9.08
N ILE A 137 10.42 15.58 9.93
CA ILE A 137 9.82 15.66 11.25
C ILE A 137 8.27 15.60 11.16
N ASP A 138 7.66 14.87 12.11
CA ASP A 138 6.22 14.81 12.44
C ASP A 138 5.25 13.89 11.65
N PHE A 139 5.70 12.71 11.23
CA PHE A 139 4.77 11.59 10.94
C PHE A 139 4.03 11.03 12.18
N ASN A 140 4.26 11.58 13.37
CA ASN A 140 3.66 11.08 14.61
C ASN A 140 2.16 11.44 14.74
N ASN A 141 1.68 12.45 14.02
CA ASN A 141 0.29 12.93 14.10
C ASN A 141 -0.62 12.47 12.95
N ILE A 142 -0.08 11.81 11.92
CA ILE A 142 -0.94 11.14 10.94
C ILE A 142 -1.51 9.90 11.64
N PRO A 143 -2.84 9.77 11.75
CA PRO A 143 -3.43 8.61 12.40
C PRO A 143 -2.90 7.35 11.73
N LYS A 144 -2.12 6.55 12.46
CA LYS A 144 -1.64 5.24 12.04
C LYS A 144 -2.83 4.28 11.95
N LYS A 145 -3.75 4.47 11.00
CA LYS A 145 -4.91 3.61 10.69
C LYS A 145 -5.61 4.26 9.49
N VAL A 146 -5.62 3.68 8.28
CA VAL A 146 -5.89 2.28 7.97
C VAL A 146 -4.91 1.82 6.89
N ARG A 147 -3.79 1.20 7.29
CA ARG A 147 -3.01 0.41 6.36
C ARG A 147 -3.85 -0.81 5.98
N PHE A 148 -4.57 -0.75 4.87
CA PHE A 148 -4.98 -1.96 4.13
C PHE A 148 -3.77 -2.59 3.45
N GLY A 149 -2.68 -2.74 4.20
CA GLY A 149 -1.57 -3.59 3.82
C GLY A 149 -2.04 -5.03 3.94
N LEU A 150 -2.58 -5.56 2.84
CA LEU A 150 -2.84 -6.99 2.62
C LEU A 150 -1.57 -7.86 2.70
N TYR A 151 -0.44 -7.28 3.13
CA TYR A 151 0.82 -7.98 3.32
C TYR A 151 0.91 -8.73 4.65
N ASN A 152 0.06 -8.41 5.63
CA ASN A 152 0.07 -9.12 6.91
C ASN A 152 -0.79 -10.41 6.83
N LYS A 153 -0.21 -11.45 6.21
CA LYS A 153 -0.81 -12.80 6.01
C LYS A 153 -1.47 -13.39 7.26
N VAL A 154 -1.05 -12.97 8.45
CA VAL A 154 -1.58 -13.41 9.75
C VAL A 154 -2.95 -12.81 10.15
N ASN A 155 -3.35 -11.64 9.61
CA ASN A 155 -4.63 -11.02 10.00
C ASN A 155 -5.81 -11.41 9.10
N PHE A 156 -5.56 -11.85 7.86
CA PHE A 156 -6.61 -12.35 6.98
C PHE A 156 -7.31 -13.56 7.59
N LEU A 157 -6.55 -14.50 8.16
CA LEU A 157 -7.12 -15.68 8.83
C LEU A 157 -8.07 -15.28 9.97
N LYS A 158 -7.74 -14.25 10.77
CA LYS A 158 -8.61 -13.78 11.88
C LYS A 158 -9.92 -13.16 11.37
N MET A 159 -9.95 -12.64 10.15
CA MET A 159 -11.16 -12.10 9.54
C MET A 159 -12.07 -13.22 9.00
N PHE A 160 -11.49 -14.31 8.48
CA PHE A 160 -12.25 -15.44 7.90
C PHE A 160 -12.55 -16.57 8.89
N LEU A 161 -11.81 -16.70 10.00
CA LEU A 161 -12.02 -17.70 11.04
C LEU A 161 -13.43 -17.61 11.68
N PRO A 162 -13.93 -16.43 12.12
CA PRO A 162 -15.25 -16.31 12.74
C PRO A 162 -16.42 -16.75 11.82
N PRO A 163 -16.56 -16.27 10.57
CA PRO A 163 -17.63 -16.75 9.70
C PRO A 163 -17.47 -18.22 9.33
N PHE A 164 -16.24 -18.72 9.18
CA PHE A 164 -16.00 -20.14 8.91
C PHE A 164 -16.45 -21.04 10.08
N PHE A 165 -16.10 -20.70 11.32
CA PHE A 165 -16.57 -21.44 12.51
C PHE A 165 -18.09 -21.42 12.66
N SER A 166 -18.74 -20.30 12.34
CA SER A 166 -20.19 -20.19 12.36
C SER A 166 -20.87 -21.10 11.34
N ILE A 167 -20.31 -21.23 10.14
CA ILE A 167 -20.85 -22.12 9.10
C ILE A 167 -20.64 -23.58 9.50
N CYS A 168 -19.45 -23.93 9.99
CA CYS A 168 -19.17 -25.29 10.47
C CYS A 168 -20.09 -25.70 11.64
N SER A 169 -20.37 -24.81 12.59
CA SER A 169 -21.27 -25.12 13.70
C SER A 169 -22.71 -25.37 13.24
N LEU A 170 -23.22 -24.54 12.31
CA LEU A 170 -24.54 -24.72 11.70
C LEU A 170 -24.65 -26.05 10.94
N VAL A 171 -23.63 -26.41 10.16
CA VAL A 171 -23.59 -27.67 9.42
C VAL A 171 -23.62 -28.86 10.38
N LEU A 172 -22.78 -28.84 11.43
CA LEU A 172 -22.76 -29.92 12.43
C LEU A 172 -24.11 -30.05 13.15
N PHE A 173 -24.73 -28.94 13.54
CA PHE A 173 -26.03 -28.94 14.21
C PHE A 173 -27.15 -29.45 13.29
N SER A 174 -27.08 -29.14 11.99
CA SER A 174 -28.01 -29.68 11.00
C SER A 174 -27.84 -31.19 10.84
N PHE A 175 -26.60 -31.69 10.78
CA PHE A 175 -26.34 -33.13 10.69
C PHE A 175 -26.82 -33.90 11.92
N THR A 176 -26.63 -33.36 13.14
CA THR A 176 -27.13 -34.02 14.35
C THR A 176 -28.66 -34.04 14.38
N LEU A 177 -29.32 -32.95 14.00
CA LEU A 177 -30.78 -32.92 13.88
C LEU A 177 -31.30 -33.94 12.87
N ILE A 178 -30.66 -34.05 11.70
CA ILE A 178 -31.03 -35.04 10.68
C ILE A 178 -30.82 -36.46 11.20
N TYR A 179 -29.69 -36.74 11.87
CA TYR A 179 -29.42 -38.07 12.42
C TYR A 179 -30.42 -38.48 13.51
N PHE A 180 -30.85 -37.54 14.36
CA PHE A 180 -31.85 -37.82 15.39
C PHE A 180 -33.27 -37.98 14.82
N TYR A 181 -33.65 -37.20 13.81
CA TYR A 181 -35.00 -37.26 13.22
C TYR A 181 -35.14 -38.31 12.11
N SER A 182 -34.04 -38.73 11.49
CA SER A 182 -34.00 -39.77 10.46
C SER A 182 -32.85 -40.72 10.77
N PRO A 183 -32.98 -41.52 11.86
CA PRO A 183 -31.97 -42.50 12.19
C PRO A 183 -31.81 -43.44 10.99
N PRO A 184 -30.57 -43.70 10.54
CA PRO A 184 -30.37 -44.67 9.48
C PRO A 184 -30.92 -46.01 9.96
N GLU A 185 -31.97 -46.52 9.30
CA GLU A 185 -32.45 -47.88 9.53
C GLU A 185 -31.26 -48.83 9.44
N ASN A 186 -31.01 -49.56 10.53
CA ASN A 186 -29.94 -50.53 10.66
C ASN A 186 -29.91 -51.45 9.42
N LYS A 187 -28.87 -51.31 8.60
CA LYS A 187 -28.55 -52.24 7.50
C LYS A 187 -28.12 -53.63 7.99
N GLU A 188 -28.48 -54.04 9.19
CA GLU A 188 -28.20 -55.38 9.74
C GLU A 188 -29.28 -56.42 9.42
N LYS A 189 -30.35 -56.08 8.69
CA LYS A 189 -31.40 -57.04 8.32
C LYS A 189 -31.19 -57.78 6.99
N ASN A 190 -30.11 -57.50 6.24
CA ASN A 190 -29.89 -58.10 4.92
C ASN A 190 -28.81 -59.20 4.86
N GLU A 191 -28.09 -59.49 5.95
CA GLU A 191 -27.09 -60.59 5.97
C GLU A 191 -27.65 -61.92 6.47
N LEU A 192 -28.83 -61.94 7.13
CA LEU A 192 -29.48 -63.18 7.59
C LEU A 192 -30.46 -63.82 6.59
N ILE A 193 -30.57 -63.27 5.37
CA ILE A 193 -31.44 -63.83 4.30
C ILE A 193 -30.63 -64.55 3.20
N ASN A 194 -29.29 -64.51 3.25
CA ASN A 194 -28.41 -65.25 2.32
C ASN A 194 -27.50 -66.26 3.03
N LEU A 195 -28.03 -66.96 4.05
CA LEU A 195 -27.54 -68.29 4.41
C LEU A 195 -28.46 -69.33 3.77
N LYS A 196 -27.99 -69.88 2.63
CA LYS A 196 -28.45 -71.15 2.08
C LYS A 196 -27.26 -72.10 2.04
#